data_AF-A0A9Q3FRX2-F1
#
_entry.id   AF-A0A9Q3FRX2-F1
#
_cell.length_a   1.000
_cell.length_b   1.000
_cell.length_c   1.000
_cell.angle_alpha   90.00
_cell.angle_beta   90.00
_cell.angle_gamma   90.00
#
_symmetry.space_group_name_H-M   'P 1'
#
loop_
_entity.id
_entity.type
_entity.pdbx_description
1 polymer ?
#
loop_
_entity_poly.entity_id
_entity_poly.type
_entity_poly.pdbx_seq_one_letter_code
_entity_poly.pdbx_strand_id
1 'polypeptide(L)'
;MTSLVDAIPDPSVHYDEFDDVSQVEKFEISPEEYAKRNDTILAFKMRNKLGRFDDSIKANKAAPKPIDEAELIAKYPLGSRCEITSLSTESPLRGTLRFVGRVDFNEKQPFWIGVELDEPRGKNDGAVDGKRYFQCPPLRGIFLQPERVTIGNFPPLDPLEDEEI
;
A
#
# COMPACT_ATOMS: atom_id res chain seq x y z
N MET A 1 34.57 37.80 -46.06
CA MET A 1 33.23 37.70 -45.46
C MET A 1 32.72 36.30 -45.73
N THR A 2 32.81 35.43 -44.74
CA THR A 2 32.33 34.04 -44.79
C THR A 2 30.84 34.08 -44.53
N SER A 3 30.01 33.78 -45.54
CA SER A 3 28.56 33.68 -45.36
C SER A 3 28.19 32.19 -45.28
N LEU A 4 27.71 31.82 -44.09
CA LEU A 4 27.16 30.54 -43.72
C LEU A 4 25.85 30.32 -44.50
N VAL A 5 25.78 29.27 -45.31
CA VAL A 5 24.54 28.78 -45.90
C VAL A 5 23.93 27.83 -44.89
N ASP A 6 22.92 28.32 -44.15
CA ASP A 6 22.05 27.47 -43.34
C ASP A 6 21.22 26.59 -44.28
N ALA A 7 21.38 25.27 -44.14
CA ALA A 7 20.58 24.27 -44.83
C ALA A 7 19.14 24.35 -44.30
N ILE A 8 18.26 24.98 -45.09
CA ILE A 8 16.82 24.95 -44.85
C ILE A 8 16.37 23.48 -45.01
N PRO A 9 15.81 22.84 -43.96
CA PRO A 9 15.32 21.47 -44.07
C PRO A 9 14.15 21.42 -45.05
N ASP A 10 14.15 20.41 -45.91
CA ASP A 10 13.13 20.20 -46.93
C ASP A 10 11.75 20.03 -46.26
N PRO A 11 10.73 20.84 -46.58
CA PRO A 11 9.41 20.76 -45.98
C PRO A 11 8.63 19.50 -46.35
N SER A 12 9.18 18.63 -47.21
CA SER A 12 8.58 17.36 -47.59
C SER A 12 8.91 16.18 -46.65
N VAL A 13 9.76 16.39 -45.64
CA VAL A 13 10.08 15.35 -44.64
C VAL A 13 9.06 15.39 -43.50
N HIS A 14 8.09 14.47 -43.52
CA HIS A 14 7.10 14.33 -42.46
C HIS A 14 7.71 13.50 -41.31
N TYR A 15 8.24 14.18 -40.28
CA TYR A 15 8.91 13.52 -39.14
C TYR A 15 8.00 12.64 -38.27
N ASP A 16 6.68 12.77 -38.41
CA ASP A 16 5.67 12.04 -37.62
C ASP A 16 5.38 10.61 -38.11
N GLU A 17 5.98 10.16 -39.22
CA GLU A 17 5.70 8.85 -39.82
C GLU A 17 6.30 7.67 -39.02
N PHE A 18 7.18 7.94 -38.04
CA PHE A 18 7.84 6.93 -37.23
C PHE A 18 7.15 6.62 -35.88
N ASP A 19 6.15 7.40 -35.50
CA ASP A 19 5.41 7.20 -34.23
C ASP A 19 4.15 6.33 -34.40
N ASP A 20 3.74 6.03 -35.64
CA ASP A 20 2.60 5.16 -35.94
C ASP A 20 2.96 3.67 -35.80
N VAL A 21 2.92 3.18 -34.57
CA VAL A 21 3.14 1.77 -34.22
C VAL A 21 1.97 0.84 -34.61
N SER A 22 0.92 1.37 -35.24
CA SER A 22 -0.23 0.55 -35.69
C SER A 22 0.05 -0.24 -36.97
N GLN A 23 0.97 0.25 -37.80
CA GLN A 23 1.35 -0.37 -39.07
C GLN A 23 2.41 -1.47 -38.92
N VAL A 24 2.97 -1.63 -37.72
CA VAL A 24 3.93 -2.68 -37.40
C VAL A 24 3.17 -3.92 -36.91
N GLU A 25 3.33 -5.04 -37.60
CA GLU A 25 2.80 -6.33 -37.14
C GLU A 25 3.35 -6.66 -35.74
N LYS A 26 2.48 -6.64 -34.75
CA LYS A 26 2.85 -7.00 -33.38
C LYS A 26 3.06 -8.51 -33.30
N PHE A 27 4.30 -8.91 -33.02
CA PHE A 27 4.61 -10.31 -32.78
C PHE A 27 4.08 -10.73 -31.40
N GLU A 28 3.00 -11.52 -31.38
CA GLU A 28 2.46 -12.13 -30.17
C GLU A 28 3.00 -13.56 -30.03
N ILE A 29 3.83 -13.78 -29.01
CA ILE A 29 4.31 -15.11 -28.65
C ILE A 29 3.36 -15.75 -27.64
N SER A 30 3.01 -17.02 -27.86
CA SER A 30 2.15 -17.72 -26.91
C SER A 30 2.82 -17.83 -25.53
N PRO A 31 2.06 -17.81 -24.43
CA PRO A 31 2.64 -17.92 -23.09
C PRO A 31 3.48 -19.20 -22.88
N GLU A 32 3.06 -20.30 -23.51
CA GLU A 32 3.77 -21.59 -23.44
C GLU A 32 5.10 -21.55 -24.19
N GLU A 33 5.13 -20.92 -25.35
CA GLU A 33 6.34 -20.77 -26.17
C GLU A 33 7.31 -19.77 -25.55
N TYR A 34 6.79 -18.67 -24.97
CA TYR A 34 7.59 -17.72 -24.19
C TYR A 34 8.27 -18.37 -22.99
N ALA A 35 7.58 -19.29 -22.30
CA ALA A 35 8.12 -20.02 -21.16
C ALA A 35 9.20 -21.04 -21.52
N LYS A 36 9.16 -21.62 -22.73
CA LYS A 36 10.16 -22.60 -23.20
C LYS A 36 11.48 -21.94 -23.60
N ARG A 37 11.47 -20.63 -23.84
CA ARG A 37 12.59 -19.90 -24.42
C ARG A 37 13.53 -19.35 -23.33
N ASN A 38 14.82 -19.66 -23.43
CA ASN A 38 15.83 -19.39 -22.39
C ASN A 38 16.40 -17.96 -22.38
N ASP A 39 16.14 -17.19 -23.44
CA ASP A 39 16.58 -15.79 -23.67
C ASP A 39 15.50 -14.76 -23.26
N THR A 40 14.42 -15.20 -22.63
CA THR A 40 13.31 -14.31 -22.23
C THR A 40 13.53 -13.68 -20.87
N ILE A 41 12.87 -12.54 -20.66
CA ILE A 41 12.79 -11.86 -19.36
C ILE A 41 12.20 -12.79 -18.30
N LEU A 42 11.26 -13.67 -18.68
CA LEU A 42 10.71 -14.69 -17.78
C LEU A 42 11.78 -15.69 -17.33
N ALA A 43 12.53 -16.26 -18.27
CA ALA A 43 13.64 -17.18 -17.96
C ALA A 43 14.72 -16.51 -17.09
N PHE A 44 15.04 -15.24 -17.37
CA PHE A 44 15.96 -14.45 -16.55
C PHE A 44 15.44 -14.23 -15.13
N LYS A 45 14.16 -13.84 -14.97
CA LYS A 45 13.51 -13.65 -13.65
C LYS A 45 13.41 -14.95 -12.86
N MET A 46 13.12 -16.07 -13.53
CA MET A 46 13.08 -17.40 -12.91
C MET A 46 14.48 -17.84 -12.47
N ARG A 47 15.50 -17.73 -13.34
CA ARG A 47 16.88 -18.14 -13.04
C ARG A 47 17.49 -17.34 -11.88
N ASN A 48 17.21 -16.04 -11.82
CA ASN A 48 17.69 -15.15 -10.75
C ASN A 48 16.75 -15.08 -9.54
N LYS A 49 15.69 -15.91 -9.52
CA LYS A 49 14.72 -15.96 -8.41
C LYS A 49 14.18 -14.59 -8.02
N LEU A 50 13.84 -13.76 -9.01
CA LEU A 50 13.43 -12.38 -8.77
C LEU A 50 11.92 -12.25 -8.59
N GLY A 51 11.49 -11.44 -7.62
CA GLY A 51 10.08 -11.13 -7.38
C GLY A 51 9.27 -12.37 -6.96
N ARG A 52 8.23 -12.72 -7.73
CA ARG A 52 7.35 -13.88 -7.43
C ARG A 52 8.04 -15.25 -7.45
N PHE A 53 9.27 -15.32 -7.97
CA PHE A 53 10.09 -16.53 -8.04
C PHE A 53 11.16 -16.58 -6.95
N ASP A 54 11.22 -15.58 -6.08
CA ASP A 54 12.09 -15.59 -4.90
C ASP A 54 11.59 -16.65 -3.90
N ASP A 55 12.49 -17.56 -3.50
CA ASP A 55 12.17 -18.64 -2.56
C ASP A 55 11.82 -18.09 -1.16
N SER A 56 12.31 -16.90 -0.80
CA SER A 56 11.94 -16.22 0.45
C SER A 56 10.47 -15.79 0.49
N ILE A 57 9.87 -15.50 -0.67
CA ILE A 57 8.44 -15.16 -0.78
C ILE A 57 7.56 -16.41 -0.58
N LYS A 58 8.05 -17.61 -0.94
CA LYS A 58 7.36 -18.87 -0.64
C LYS A 58 7.51 -19.28 0.83
N ALA A 59 8.66 -19.03 1.45
CA ALA A 59 8.87 -19.31 2.88
C ALA A 59 8.01 -18.41 3.80
N ASN A 60 7.78 -17.16 3.40
CA ASN A 60 6.85 -16.25 4.08
C ASN A 60 5.36 -16.49 3.73
N LYS A 61 5.06 -17.46 2.86
CA LYS A 61 3.72 -18.06 2.66
C LYS A 61 3.53 -19.32 3.51
N ALA A 62 4.19 -19.43 4.66
CA ALA A 62 3.64 -20.27 5.71
C ALA A 62 2.18 -19.81 5.92
N ALA A 63 1.23 -20.75 5.93
CA ALA A 63 -0.15 -20.44 6.28
C ALA A 63 -0.12 -19.53 7.53
N PRO A 64 -0.85 -18.40 7.54
CA PRO A 64 -0.83 -17.50 8.68
C PRO A 64 -1.05 -18.36 9.92
N LYS A 65 -0.09 -18.33 10.86
CA LYS A 65 -0.28 -19.00 12.15
C LYS A 65 -1.66 -18.56 12.65
N PRO A 66 -2.52 -19.48 13.12
CA PRO A 66 -3.82 -19.10 13.63
C PRO A 66 -3.59 -18.03 14.71
N ILE A 67 -3.99 -16.79 14.40
CA ILE A 67 -3.88 -15.67 15.33
C ILE A 67 -4.90 -15.97 16.41
N ASP A 68 -4.42 -16.21 17.63
CA ASP A 68 -5.31 -16.37 18.77
C ASP A 68 -5.84 -14.98 19.15
N GLU A 69 -7.17 -14.84 19.16
CA GLU A 69 -7.85 -13.61 19.54
C GLU A 69 -7.47 -13.19 20.97
N ALA A 70 -7.28 -14.16 21.88
CA ALA A 70 -6.89 -13.90 23.26
C ALA A 70 -5.48 -13.29 23.35
N GLU A 71 -4.53 -13.79 22.54
CA GLU A 71 -3.17 -13.24 22.47
C GLU A 71 -3.19 -11.82 21.90
N LEU A 72 -4.02 -11.58 20.88
CA LEU A 72 -4.17 -10.27 20.28
C LEU A 72 -4.77 -9.27 21.27
N ILE A 73 -5.80 -9.65 22.02
CA ILE A 73 -6.41 -8.80 23.05
C ILE A 73 -5.40 -8.52 24.18
N ALA A 74 -4.60 -9.51 24.59
CA ALA A 74 -3.56 -9.32 25.60
C ALA A 74 -2.46 -8.36 25.12
N LYS A 75 -2.09 -8.44 23.84
CA LYS A 75 -1.11 -7.55 23.21
C LYS A 75 -1.66 -6.14 22.97
N TYR A 76 -2.95 -6.02 22.68
CA TYR A 76 -3.62 -4.75 22.38
C TYR A 76 -4.80 -4.47 23.33
N PRO A 77 -4.54 -4.03 24.57
CA PRO A 77 -5.59 -3.69 25.51
C PRO A 77 -6.45 -2.53 24.98
N LEU A 78 -7.77 -2.67 25.11
CA LEU A 78 -8.70 -1.61 24.76
C LEU A 78 -8.47 -0.38 25.65
N GLY A 79 -8.58 0.81 25.06
CA GLY A 79 -8.32 2.09 25.74
C GLY A 79 -6.85 2.50 25.75
N SER A 80 -5.91 1.65 25.32
CA SER A 80 -4.51 2.04 25.22
C SER A 80 -4.29 3.09 24.13
N ARG A 81 -3.33 3.98 24.40
CA ARG A 81 -2.85 4.98 23.44
C ARG A 81 -1.95 4.32 22.41
N CYS A 82 -2.14 4.71 21.15
CA CYS A 82 -1.37 4.15 20.06
C CYS A 82 -1.05 5.20 19.00
N GLU A 83 0.01 4.93 18.26
CA GLU A 83 0.39 5.64 17.05
C GLU A 83 0.27 4.70 15.85
N ILE A 84 -0.12 5.26 14.72
CA ILE A 84 -0.33 4.54 13.48
C ILE A 84 0.81 4.87 12.52
N THR A 85 1.53 3.84 12.10
CA THR A 85 2.56 3.99 11.08
C THR A 85 1.91 3.99 9.70
N SER A 86 1.66 5.18 9.15
CA SER A 86 1.20 5.35 7.77
C SER A 86 2.34 5.89 6.90
N LEU A 87 2.67 5.20 5.81
CA LEU A 87 3.69 5.65 4.84
C LEU A 87 3.22 6.87 4.01
N SER A 88 1.93 7.19 4.04
CA SER A 88 1.32 8.19 3.16
C SER A 88 1.09 9.55 3.83
N THR A 89 1.47 9.70 5.10
CA THR A 89 1.10 10.86 5.91
C THR A 89 2.34 11.49 6.50
N GLU A 90 2.51 12.80 6.30
CA GLU A 90 3.70 13.53 6.78
C GLU A 90 3.76 13.66 8.32
N SER A 91 2.63 13.45 9.01
CA SER A 91 2.53 13.53 10.47
C SER A 91 2.05 12.20 11.07
N PRO A 92 2.57 11.79 12.23
CA PRO A 92 2.12 10.59 12.90
C PRO A 92 0.66 10.74 13.34
N LEU A 93 -0.16 9.71 13.08
CA LEU A 93 -1.55 9.69 13.53
C LEU A 93 -1.63 8.99 14.89
N ARG A 94 -2.11 9.71 15.89
CA ARG A 94 -2.33 9.19 17.25
C ARG A 94 -3.81 8.97 17.53
N GLY A 95 -4.07 8.05 18.45
CA GLY A 95 -5.42 7.72 18.85
C GLY A 95 -5.49 6.74 19.99
N THR A 96 -6.71 6.23 20.19
CA THR A 96 -7.07 5.31 21.27
C THR A 96 -7.64 4.03 20.69
N LEU A 97 -7.19 2.89 21.19
CA LEU A 97 -7.71 1.58 20.80
C LEU A 97 -9.15 1.40 21.29
N ARG A 98 -10.07 1.10 20.36
CA ARG A 98 -11.50 0.89 20.66
C ARG A 98 -12.01 -0.49 20.30
N PHE A 99 -11.32 -1.20 19.39
CA PHE A 99 -11.72 -2.52 18.94
C PHE A 99 -10.50 -3.37 18.60
N VAL A 100 -10.53 -4.65 18.96
CA VAL A 100 -9.55 -5.67 18.58
C VAL A 100 -10.32 -6.96 18.38
N GLY A 101 -10.32 -7.52 17.17
CA GLY A 101 -11.03 -8.76 16.92
C GLY A 101 -11.35 -9.00 15.45
N ARG A 102 -12.24 -9.98 15.22
CA ARG A 102 -12.65 -10.37 13.85
C ARG A 102 -13.62 -9.38 13.21
N VAL A 103 -13.47 -9.14 11.91
CA VAL A 103 -14.34 -8.26 11.10
C VAL A 103 -15.01 -9.01 9.96
N ASP A 104 -16.15 -8.47 9.52
CA ASP A 104 -16.97 -9.09 8.48
C ASP A 104 -16.60 -8.58 7.08
N PHE A 105 -16.03 -7.38 6.97
CA PHE A 105 -15.68 -6.77 5.68
C PHE A 105 -14.41 -7.36 5.03
N ASN A 106 -13.70 -8.26 5.72
CA ASN A 106 -12.51 -8.91 5.20
C ASN A 106 -12.35 -10.35 5.69
N GLU A 107 -12.81 -11.30 4.89
CA GLU A 107 -12.70 -12.73 5.20
C GLU A 107 -11.26 -13.27 5.13
N LYS A 108 -10.41 -12.69 4.27
CA LYS A 108 -9.02 -13.15 4.06
C LYS A 108 -8.12 -12.81 5.25
N GLN A 109 -8.37 -11.67 5.88
CA GLN A 109 -7.68 -11.19 7.06
C GLN A 109 -8.74 -10.79 8.08
N PRO A 110 -9.24 -11.73 8.89
CA PRO A 110 -10.37 -11.46 9.75
C PRO A 110 -9.99 -10.54 10.92
N PHE A 111 -8.75 -10.59 11.42
CA PHE A 111 -8.37 -9.82 12.61
C PHE A 111 -7.95 -8.40 12.28
N TRP A 112 -8.63 -7.43 12.90
CA TRP A 112 -8.36 -6.01 12.74
C TRP A 112 -8.40 -5.30 14.08
N ILE A 113 -7.78 -4.13 14.08
CA ILE A 113 -7.76 -3.20 15.19
C ILE A 113 -8.52 -1.95 14.75
N GLY A 114 -9.51 -1.55 15.55
CA GLY A 114 -10.23 -0.29 15.40
C GLY A 114 -9.66 0.77 16.36
N VAL A 115 -9.25 1.89 15.80
CA VAL A 115 -8.68 3.03 16.54
C VAL A 115 -9.59 4.24 16.35
N GLU A 116 -9.84 4.95 17.45
CA GLU A 116 -10.39 6.30 17.44
C GLU A 116 -9.24 7.31 17.40
N LEU A 117 -9.12 8.05 16.31
CA LEU A 117 -8.12 9.09 16.13
C LEU A 117 -8.45 10.35 16.92
N ASP A 118 -7.41 11.05 17.37
CA ASP A 118 -7.56 12.34 18.04
C ASP A 118 -8.03 13.42 17.05
N GLU A 119 -7.59 13.32 15.80
CA GLU A 119 -7.92 14.21 14.68
C GLU A 119 -8.96 13.58 13.75
N PRO A 120 -9.78 14.38 13.04
CA PRO A 120 -10.79 13.90 12.08
C PRO A 120 -10.16 13.44 10.75
N ARG A 121 -9.19 12.51 10.83
CA ARG A 121 -8.43 11.95 9.69
C ARG A 121 -8.71 10.48 9.45
N GLY A 122 -9.75 9.97 10.08
CA GLY A 122 -10.25 8.61 9.98
C GLY A 122 -11.12 8.42 8.75
N LYS A 123 -11.62 7.19 8.59
CA LYS A 123 -12.42 6.77 7.44
C LYS A 123 -13.89 6.51 7.79
N ASN A 124 -14.19 6.27 9.06
CA ASN A 124 -15.51 5.87 9.53
C ASN A 124 -15.82 6.46 10.92
N ASP A 125 -17.00 6.13 11.45
CA ASP A 125 -17.51 6.46 12.79
C ASP A 125 -17.53 5.23 13.72
N GLY A 126 -16.75 4.20 13.40
CA GLY A 126 -16.73 2.91 14.08
C GLY A 126 -17.70 1.86 13.51
N ALA A 127 -18.43 2.20 12.44
CA ALA A 127 -19.18 1.24 11.63
C ALA A 127 -18.58 1.06 10.22
N VAL A 128 -18.66 -0.17 9.69
CA VAL A 128 -18.29 -0.52 8.30
C VAL A 128 -19.39 -1.42 7.75
N ASP A 129 -19.85 -1.12 6.52
CA ASP A 129 -20.91 -1.86 5.83
C ASP A 129 -22.19 -2.08 6.67
N GLY A 130 -22.56 -1.06 7.46
CA GLY A 130 -23.76 -1.09 8.32
C GLY A 130 -23.60 -1.84 9.63
N LYS A 131 -22.47 -2.53 9.87
CA LYS A 131 -22.16 -3.16 11.15
C LYS A 131 -21.31 -2.24 12.03
N ARG A 132 -21.74 -2.03 13.27
CA ARG A 132 -21.01 -1.24 14.27
C ARG A 132 -20.08 -2.12 15.08
N TYR A 133 -18.81 -1.75 15.12
CA TYR A 133 -17.77 -2.43 15.92
C TYR A 133 -17.40 -1.61 17.16
N PHE A 134 -17.34 -0.28 17.03
CA PHE A 134 -17.15 0.65 18.13
C PHE A 134 -17.88 1.97 17.87
N GLN A 135 -17.89 2.86 18.85
CA GLN A 135 -18.50 4.19 18.75
C GLN A 135 -17.39 5.25 18.77
N CYS A 136 -17.39 6.14 17.78
CA CYS A 136 -16.58 7.36 17.78
C CYS A 136 -17.26 8.46 16.95
N PRO A 137 -16.76 9.71 17.00
CA PRO A 137 -17.24 10.77 16.11
C PRO A 137 -16.95 10.45 14.62
N PRO A 138 -17.70 11.06 13.69
CA PRO A 138 -17.48 10.85 12.26
C PRO A 138 -16.06 11.26 11.86
N LEU A 139 -15.49 10.54 10.89
CA LEU A 139 -14.12 10.74 10.39
C LEU A 139 -13.04 10.55 11.45
N ARG A 140 -13.30 9.85 12.55
CA ARG A 140 -12.26 9.52 13.56
C ARG A 140 -11.96 8.04 13.67
N GLY A 141 -12.87 7.18 13.24
CA GLY A 141 -12.65 5.74 13.24
C GLY A 141 -11.77 5.29 12.09
N ILE A 142 -10.79 4.43 12.39
CA ILE A 142 -9.98 3.75 11.38
C ILE A 142 -9.78 2.28 11.76
N PHE A 143 -9.84 1.40 10.76
CA PHE A 143 -9.48 -0.01 10.91
C PHE A 143 -8.10 -0.24 10.30
N LEU A 144 -7.23 -0.91 11.06
CA LEU A 144 -5.86 -1.22 10.67
C LEU A 144 -5.52 -2.66 11.02
N GLN A 145 -4.53 -3.21 10.31
CA GLN A 145 -3.91 -4.46 10.70
C GLN A 145 -3.05 -4.26 11.95
N PRO A 146 -2.91 -5.28 12.82
CA PRO A 146 -2.11 -5.18 14.04
C PRO A 146 -0.67 -4.67 13.84
N GLU A 147 -0.05 -4.99 12.71
CA GLU A 147 1.33 -4.61 12.38
C GLU A 147 1.51 -3.10 12.18
N ARG A 148 0.42 -2.36 11.95
CA ARG A 148 0.45 -0.90 11.72
C ARG A 148 0.16 -0.08 12.98
N VAL A 149 -0.05 -0.74 14.10
CA VAL A 149 -0.44 -0.13 15.36
C VAL A 149 0.68 -0.33 16.37
N THR A 150 1.24 0.77 16.85
CA THR A 150 2.24 0.78 17.92
C THR A 150 1.59 1.30 19.19
N ILE A 151 1.52 0.46 20.23
CA ILE A 151 1.04 0.88 21.55
C ILE A 151 2.18 1.50 22.33
N GLY A 152 1.90 2.58 23.05
CA GLY A 152 2.89 3.24 23.87
C GLY A 152 2.35 4.49 24.54
N ASN A 153 3.26 5.29 25.09
CA ASN A 153 2.91 6.59 25.65
C ASN A 153 2.81 7.63 24.52
N PHE A 154 1.64 7.68 23.88
CA PHE A 154 1.33 8.61 22.81
C PHE A 154 0.23 9.58 23.28
N PRO A 155 0.57 10.61 24.09
CA PRO A 155 -0.41 11.61 24.48
C PRO A 155 -0.94 12.34 23.23
N PRO A 156 -2.15 12.92 23.30
CA PRO A 156 -2.64 13.83 22.26
C PRO A 156 -1.57 14.89 21.99
N LEU A 157 -1.38 15.24 20.72
CA LEU A 157 -0.51 16.34 20.35
C LEU A 157 -1.17 17.64 20.83
N ASP A 158 -0.45 18.43 21.63
CA ASP A 158 -0.87 19.79 21.95
C ASP A 158 -0.43 20.70 20.80
N PRO A 159 -1.35 21.32 20.05
CA PRO A 159 -1.00 22.23 18.97
C PRO A 159 -0.17 23.44 19.42
N LEU A 160 -0.16 23.75 20.72
CA LEU A 160 0.52 24.91 21.29
C LEU A 160 1.95 24.63 21.75
N GLU A 161 2.36 23.36 21.90
CA GLU A 161 3.73 23.01 22.31
C GLU A 161 4.75 23.26 21.18
N ASP A 162 4.33 23.21 19.91
CA ASP A 162 5.22 23.40 18.75
C ASP A 162 5.45 24.88 18.37
N GLU A 163 4.79 25.83 19.04
CA GLU A 163 4.92 27.28 18.78
C GLU A 163 5.94 28.01 19.67
N GLU A 164 6.61 27.32 20.61
CA GLU A 164 7.73 27.90 21.35
C GLU A 164 9.04 27.82 20.53
N ILE A 165 9.24 28.78 19.62
CA ILE A 165 10.53 29.11 18.99
C ILE A 165 11.13 30.35 19.66
#